data_AF-A0A2G2XI17-F1
#
_entry.id   AF-A0A2G2XI17-F1
#
_cell.length_a   1.000
_cell.length_b   1.000
_cell.length_c   1.000
_cell.angle_alpha   90.00
_cell.angle_beta   90.00
_cell.angle_gamma   90.00
#
_symmetry.space_group_name_H-M   'P 1'
#
loop_
_entity.id
_entity.type
_entity.pdbx_description
1 polymer ?
#
loop_
_entity_poly.entity_id
_entity_poly.type
_entity_poly.pdbx_seq_one_letter_code
_entity_poly.pdbx_strand_id
1 'polypeptide(L)'
;MYCCSNLDAIVSCFDFKGGTPELVDTRYAVLVLVILSANDDWSRNEMEIVKVVAAQVAVALSHATVLEESQLMREKLETKNSLLQQAKENAMKASQARNLFQKVMNNGMRRAMHSILGLLSIRQDENTISNQRIIIDMMVRTSSVLSNLIDDAMDIPDKDEGRFPVEMMSFQLH
;
A
#
# COMPACT_ATOMS: atom_id res chain seq x y z
N MET A 1 10.81 -46.18 -17.25
CA MET A 1 11.18 -47.53 -17.74
C MET A 1 12.67 -47.53 -18.00
N TYR A 2 13.47 -48.02 -17.05
CA TYR A 2 14.75 -48.72 -17.28
C TYR A 2 15.04 -49.52 -16.01
N CYS A 3 15.32 -50.81 -16.19
CA CYS A 3 15.82 -51.76 -15.21
C CYS A 3 17.31 -51.90 -15.49
N CYS A 4 18.19 -51.73 -14.50
CA CYS A 4 19.58 -52.17 -14.58
C CYS A 4 20.08 -52.60 -13.19
N SER A 5 20.08 -53.91 -13.01
CA SER A 5 21.02 -54.80 -12.33
C SER A 5 21.98 -54.26 -11.25
N ASN A 6 21.98 -54.96 -10.12
CA ASN A 6 22.93 -54.93 -8.99
C ASN A 6 22.76 -53.82 -7.95
N LEU A 7 21.52 -53.64 -7.52
CA LEU A 7 21.02 -53.43 -6.15
C LEU A 7 19.50 -53.39 -6.36
N ASP A 8 18.71 -54.30 -5.78
CA ASP A 8 17.27 -54.42 -6.06
C ASP A 8 16.46 -53.23 -5.50
N ALA A 9 16.63 -52.06 -6.12
CA ALA A 9 15.94 -50.82 -5.85
C ALA A 9 15.27 -50.35 -7.14
N ILE A 10 13.94 -50.44 -7.20
CA ILE A 10 13.15 -49.91 -8.31
C ILE A 10 12.91 -48.42 -8.03
N VAL A 11 13.54 -47.55 -8.81
CA VAL A 11 13.37 -46.09 -8.72
C VAL A 11 12.30 -45.65 -9.71
N SER A 12 11.16 -45.17 -9.21
CA SER A 12 10.15 -44.46 -10.01
C SER A 12 10.27 -42.97 -9.75
N CYS A 13 10.64 -42.20 -10.78
CA CYS A 13 10.75 -40.74 -10.73
C CYS A 13 9.46 -40.12 -11.30
N PHE A 14 8.83 -39.25 -10.53
CA PHE A 14 7.64 -38.50 -10.95
C PHE A 14 7.99 -36.99 -10.97
N ASP A 15 7.73 -36.35 -12.12
CA ASP A 15 7.94 -34.92 -12.33
C ASP A 15 6.66 -34.15 -11.97
N PHE A 16 6.80 -33.13 -11.12
CA PHE A 16 5.71 -32.27 -10.66
C PHE A 16 5.77 -30.92 -11.34
N LYS A 17 5.24 -30.86 -12.56
CA LYS A 17 4.98 -29.57 -13.21
C LYS A 17 3.65 -29.01 -12.71
N GLY A 18 3.71 -28.19 -11.66
CA GLY A 18 2.65 -27.23 -11.35
C GLY A 18 2.52 -26.25 -12.51
N GLY A 19 1.35 -26.22 -13.16
CA GLY A 19 1.15 -25.48 -14.40
C GLY A 19 1.21 -23.97 -14.25
N THR A 20 2.38 -23.38 -14.52
CA THR A 20 2.59 -22.02 -15.08
C THR A 20 4.06 -21.90 -15.52
N PRO A 21 4.38 -21.18 -16.62
CA PRO A 21 5.74 -21.08 -17.13
C PRO A 21 6.46 -19.91 -16.43
N GLU A 22 6.88 -20.12 -15.18
CA GLU A 22 7.77 -19.19 -14.50
C GLU A 22 8.77 -20.03 -13.71
N LEU A 23 10.07 -19.85 -13.97
CA LEU A 23 11.24 -20.59 -13.46
C LEU A 23 10.96 -21.40 -12.16
N VAL A 24 10.38 -22.60 -12.29
CA VAL A 24 9.94 -23.39 -11.12
C VAL A 24 11.15 -24.15 -10.58
N ASP A 25 11.45 -23.98 -9.30
CA ASP A 25 12.31 -24.87 -8.53
C ASP A 25 11.63 -26.24 -8.45
N THR A 26 11.91 -27.11 -9.43
CA THR A 26 11.26 -28.41 -9.56
C THR A 26 11.69 -29.32 -8.42
N ARG A 27 10.76 -29.64 -7.52
CA ARG A 27 10.97 -30.62 -6.45
C ARG A 27 10.63 -32.02 -6.96
N TYR A 28 11.52 -32.98 -6.70
CA TYR A 28 11.36 -34.38 -7.08
C TYR A 28 11.11 -35.24 -5.83
N ALA A 29 10.24 -36.24 -5.97
CA ALA A 29 10.06 -37.28 -4.96
C ALA A 29 10.47 -38.64 -5.56
N VAL A 30 11.21 -39.43 -4.78
CA VAL A 30 11.65 -40.77 -5.18
C VAL A 30 11.08 -41.79 -4.19
N LEU A 31 10.34 -42.76 -4.72
CA LEU A 31 9.88 -43.91 -3.95
C LEU A 31 10.84 -45.08 -4.19
N VAL A 32 11.41 -45.62 -3.11
CA VAL A 32 12.32 -46.76 -3.12
C VAL A 32 11.66 -47.93 -2.39
N LEU A 33 11.52 -49.06 -3.06
CA LEU A 33 11.08 -50.32 -2.44
C LEU A 33 12.27 -51.25 -2.27
N VAL A 34 12.33 -51.96 -1.14
CA VAL A 34 13.38 -52.93 -0.80
C VAL A 34 12.74 -54.30 -0.55
N ILE A 35 13.24 -55.33 -1.21
CA ILE A 35 12.83 -56.72 -1.00
C ILE A 35 13.73 -57.33 0.09
N LEU A 36 13.13 -57.94 1.12
CA LEU A 36 13.86 -58.53 2.24
C LEU A 36 14.17 -60.03 2.07
N SER A 37 13.67 -60.68 1.02
CA SER A 37 13.83 -62.11 0.77
C SER A 37 14.39 -62.37 -0.63
N ALA A 38 15.49 -63.12 -0.72
CA ALA A 38 16.23 -63.37 -1.97
C ALA A 38 15.49 -64.29 -2.97
N ASN A 39 14.31 -64.79 -2.62
CA ASN A 39 13.54 -65.75 -3.42
C ASN A 39 12.15 -65.24 -3.83
N ASP A 40 11.80 -64.00 -3.47
CA ASP A 40 10.52 -63.37 -3.83
C ASP A 40 10.76 -62.29 -4.90
N ASP A 41 10.45 -62.63 -6.14
CA ASP A 41 10.36 -61.64 -7.22
C ASP A 41 8.99 -60.94 -7.18
N TRP A 42 8.97 -59.62 -7.39
CA TRP A 42 7.71 -58.88 -7.54
C TRP A 42 6.90 -59.44 -8.70
N SER A 43 5.72 -59.96 -8.42
CA SER A 43 4.79 -60.37 -9.45
C SER A 43 4.33 -59.15 -10.26
N ARG A 44 3.89 -59.41 -11.50
CA ARG A 44 3.33 -58.35 -12.37
C ARG A 44 2.19 -57.59 -11.69
N ASN A 45 1.37 -58.28 -10.91
CA ASN A 45 0.22 -57.68 -10.23
C ASN A 45 0.65 -56.72 -9.12
N GLU A 46 1.65 -57.09 -8.31
CA GLU A 46 2.15 -56.22 -7.25
C GLU A 46 2.86 -54.99 -7.81
N MET A 47 3.60 -55.15 -8.92
CA MET A 47 4.21 -54.02 -9.65
C MET A 47 3.15 -53.02 -10.16
N GLU A 48 2.03 -53.49 -10.71
CA GLU A 48 0.95 -52.60 -11.16
C GLU A 48 0.30 -51.86 -10.00
N ILE A 49 0.12 -52.52 -8.84
CA ILE A 49 -0.39 -51.87 -7.62
C ILE A 49 0.58 -50.76 -7.17
N VAL A 50 1.88 -51.06 -7.07
CA VAL A 50 2.91 -50.09 -6.66
C VAL A 50 2.93 -48.87 -7.58
N LYS A 51 2.79 -49.05 -8.90
CA LYS A 51 2.71 -47.92 -9.83
C LYS A 51 1.52 -47.01 -9.57
N VAL A 52 0.33 -47.59 -9.35
CA VAL A 52 -0.88 -46.81 -9.06
C VAL A 52 -0.75 -46.06 -7.74
N VAL A 53 -0.24 -46.73 -6.70
CA VAL A 53 -0.01 -46.09 -5.39
C VAL A 53 1.02 -44.99 -5.51
N ALA A 54 2.15 -45.23 -6.19
CA ALA A 54 3.18 -44.21 -6.40
C ALA A 54 2.64 -42.98 -7.14
N ALA A 55 1.78 -43.17 -8.15
CA ALA A 55 1.12 -42.08 -8.85
C ALA A 55 0.14 -41.30 -7.94
N GLN A 56 -0.63 -41.98 -7.08
CA GLN A 56 -1.54 -41.31 -6.15
C GLN A 56 -0.80 -40.55 -5.05
N VAL A 57 0.23 -41.16 -4.47
CA VAL A 57 1.12 -40.50 -3.49
C VAL A 57 1.78 -39.30 -4.13
N ALA A 58 2.19 -39.43 -5.39
CA ALA A 58 2.75 -38.32 -6.12
C ALA A 58 1.75 -37.14 -6.17
N VAL A 59 0.55 -37.37 -6.69
CA VAL A 59 -0.49 -36.33 -6.76
C VAL A 59 -0.78 -35.71 -5.38
N ALA A 60 -0.87 -36.53 -4.34
CA ALA A 60 -1.11 -36.05 -2.97
C ALA A 60 0.02 -35.12 -2.48
N LEU A 61 1.29 -35.48 -2.74
CA LEU A 61 2.44 -34.64 -2.41
C LEU A 61 2.41 -33.31 -3.17
N SER A 62 2.03 -33.32 -4.45
CA SER A 62 1.88 -32.08 -5.23
C SER A 62 0.83 -31.15 -4.66
N HIS A 63 -0.30 -31.69 -4.21
CA HIS A 63 -1.36 -30.89 -3.61
C HIS A 63 -0.93 -30.34 -2.24
N ALA A 64 -0.20 -31.15 -1.45
CA ALA A 64 0.32 -30.72 -0.16
C ALA A 64 1.30 -29.55 -0.30
N THR A 65 2.24 -29.60 -1.26
CA THR A 65 3.20 -28.52 -1.49
C THR A 65 2.51 -27.23 -1.96
N VAL A 66 1.59 -27.33 -2.93
CA VAL A 66 0.84 -26.16 -3.43
C VAL A 66 0.00 -25.53 -2.31
N LEU A 67 -0.62 -26.36 -1.45
CA LEU A 67 -1.40 -25.88 -0.32
C LEU A 67 -0.54 -25.12 0.70
N GLU A 68 0.63 -25.68 1.06
CA GLU A 68 1.59 -25.04 1.96
C GLU A 68 2.08 -23.69 1.40
N GLU A 69 2.45 -23.64 0.12
CA GLU A 69 2.86 -22.40 -0.54
C GLU A 69 1.73 -21.35 -0.55
N SER A 70 0.50 -21.77 -0.84
CA SER A 70 -0.68 -20.90 -0.79
C SER A 70 -0.92 -20.36 0.61
N GLN A 71 -0.77 -21.18 1.66
CA GLN A 71 -0.94 -20.74 3.04
C GLN A 71 0.12 -19.70 3.43
N LEU A 72 1.40 -19.99 3.15
CA LEU A 72 2.49 -19.04 3.41
C LEU A 72 2.32 -17.72 2.65
N MET A 73 1.82 -17.79 1.41
CA MET A 73 1.54 -16.60 0.62
C MET A 73 0.40 -15.76 1.23
N ARG A 74 -0.65 -16.41 1.73
CA ARG A 74 -1.76 -15.73 2.43
C ARG A 74 -1.28 -15.04 3.70
N GLU A 75 -0.52 -15.73 4.55
CA GLU A 75 0.02 -15.15 5.78
C GLU A 75 0.92 -13.93 5.50
N LYS A 76 1.79 -14.03 4.48
CA LYS A 76 2.62 -12.90 4.04
C LYS A 76 1.76 -11.74 3.53
N LEU A 77 0.69 -12.03 2.78
CA LEU A 77 -0.21 -11.00 2.25
C LEU A 77 -0.98 -10.31 3.37
N GLU A 78 -1.50 -11.07 4.35
CA GLU A 78 -2.20 -10.53 5.52
C GLU A 78 -1.27 -9.63 6.36
N THR A 79 -0.04 -10.09 6.59
CA THR A 79 0.98 -9.30 7.32
C THR A 79 1.28 -7.99 6.59
N LYS A 80 1.51 -8.04 5.27
CA LYS A 80 1.76 -6.84 4.45
C LYS A 80 0.56 -5.91 4.44
N ASN A 81 -0.66 -6.44 4.32
CA ASN A 81 -1.88 -5.65 4.31
C ASN A 81 -2.06 -4.91 5.65
N SER A 82 -1.85 -5.59 6.77
CA SER A 82 -1.89 -4.97 8.10
C SER A 82 -0.89 -3.81 8.23
N LEU A 83 0.37 -4.01 7.80
CA LEU A 83 1.39 -2.96 7.82
C LEU A 83 1.03 -1.77 6.92
N LEU A 84 0.51 -2.03 5.71
CA LEU A 84 0.07 -0.99 4.78
C LEU A 84 -1.10 -0.20 5.35
N GLN A 85 -2.07 -0.87 5.96
CA GLN A 85 -3.21 -0.24 6.60
C GLN A 85 -2.76 0.66 7.76
N GLN A 86 -1.83 0.20 8.59
CA GLN A 86 -1.26 1.00 9.67
C GLN A 86 -0.50 2.22 9.15
N ALA A 87 0.31 2.06 8.10
CA ALA A 87 1.02 3.16 7.47
C ALA A 87 0.05 4.21 6.89
N LYS A 88 -1.03 3.77 6.23
CA LYS A 88 -2.10 4.62 5.72
C LYS A 88 -2.78 5.41 6.84
N GLU A 89 -3.14 4.75 7.93
CA GLU A 89 -3.76 5.42 9.08
C GLU A 89 -2.84 6.46 9.71
N ASN A 90 -1.56 6.17 9.83
CA ASN A 90 -0.57 7.12 10.34
C ASN A 90 -0.43 8.34 9.42
N ALA A 91 -0.36 8.12 8.10
CA ALA A 91 -0.32 9.20 7.11
C ALA A 91 -1.59 10.06 7.17
N MET A 92 -2.77 9.44 7.28
CA MET A 92 -4.04 10.15 7.40
C MET A 92 -4.10 11.00 8.68
N LYS A 93 -3.67 10.45 9.83
CA LYS A 93 -3.61 11.21 11.08
C LYS A 93 -2.64 12.39 10.99
N ALA A 94 -1.48 12.20 10.35
CA ALA A 94 -0.51 13.28 10.13
C ALA A 94 -1.07 14.37 9.21
N SER A 95 -1.76 13.99 8.13
CA SER A 95 -2.44 14.92 7.22
C SER A 95 -3.54 15.71 7.93
N GLN A 96 -4.39 15.04 8.71
CA GLN A 96 -5.40 15.69 9.54
C GLN A 96 -4.80 16.67 10.56
N ALA A 97 -3.72 16.29 11.25
CA ALA A 97 -3.03 17.16 12.19
C ALA A 97 -2.45 18.40 11.50
N ARG A 98 -1.87 18.23 10.31
CA ARG A 98 -1.36 19.33 9.48
C ARG A 98 -2.49 20.29 9.08
N ASN A 99 -3.62 19.77 8.61
CA ASN A 99 -4.77 20.57 8.19
C ASN A 99 -5.38 21.33 9.37
N LEU A 100 -5.50 20.69 10.54
CA LEU A 100 -5.93 21.36 11.77
C LEU A 100 -4.95 22.47 12.20
N PHE A 101 -3.65 22.21 12.14
CA PHE A 101 -2.63 23.21 12.45
C PHE A 101 -2.74 24.42 11.53
N GLN A 102 -2.83 24.20 10.21
CA GLN A 102 -3.02 25.28 9.24
C GLN A 102 -4.29 26.09 9.53
N LYS A 103 -5.42 25.44 9.81
CA LYS A 103 -6.68 26.11 10.17
C LYS A 103 -6.55 26.97 11.43
N VAL A 104 -5.90 26.46 12.47
CA VAL A 104 -5.71 27.19 13.74
C VAL A 104 -4.80 28.41 13.51
N MET A 105 -3.68 28.22 12.82
CA MET A 105 -2.72 29.29 12.54
C MET A 105 -3.35 30.39 11.69
N ASN A 106 -4.05 30.04 10.61
CA ASN A 106 -4.70 31.01 9.73
C ASN A 106 -5.77 31.81 10.47
N ASN A 107 -6.65 31.15 11.23
CA ASN A 107 -7.64 31.84 12.07
C ASN A 107 -6.97 32.76 13.10
N GLY A 108 -5.84 32.34 13.67
CA GLY A 108 -5.03 33.16 14.58
C GLY A 108 -4.48 34.41 13.91
N MET A 109 -3.87 34.27 12.73
CA MET A 109 -3.35 35.37 11.94
C MET A 109 -4.48 36.31 11.51
N ARG A 110 -5.59 35.78 10.97
CA ARG A 110 -6.77 36.59 10.58
C ARG A 110 -7.30 37.42 11.75
N ARG A 111 -7.42 36.84 12.95
CA ARG A 111 -7.82 37.60 14.16
C ARG A 111 -6.82 38.70 14.51
N ALA A 112 -5.52 38.41 14.45
CA ALA A 112 -4.48 39.42 14.70
C ALA A 112 -4.54 40.57 13.68
N MET A 113 -4.73 40.26 12.40
CA MET A 113 -4.89 41.24 11.33
C MET A 113 -6.13 42.12 11.54
N HIS A 114 -7.28 41.55 11.88
CA HIS A 114 -8.48 42.31 12.18
C HIS A 114 -8.31 43.22 13.40
N SER A 115 -7.63 42.77 14.45
CA SER A 115 -7.31 43.61 15.61
C SER A 115 -6.43 44.79 15.22
N ILE A 116 -5.38 44.58 14.42
CA ILE A 116 -4.50 45.65 13.93
C ILE A 116 -5.30 46.65 13.08
N LEU A 117 -6.12 46.15 12.14
CA LEU A 117 -6.97 47.00 11.31
C LEU A 117 -7.95 47.84 12.14
N GLY A 118 -8.59 47.24 13.15
CA GLY A 118 -9.49 47.95 14.05
C GLY A 118 -8.79 49.07 14.83
N LEU A 119 -7.58 48.82 15.34
CA LEU A 119 -6.78 49.83 16.05
C LEU A 119 -6.35 50.99 15.13
N LEU A 120 -5.99 50.68 13.88
CA LEU A 120 -5.64 51.69 12.89
C LEU A 120 -6.83 52.56 12.49
N SER A 121 -8.03 51.95 12.35
CA SER A 121 -9.26 52.68 12.02
C SER A 121 -9.67 53.67 13.11
N ILE A 122 -9.55 53.30 14.40
CA ILE A 122 -9.85 54.20 15.54
C ILE A 122 -8.93 55.43 15.50
N ARG A 123 -7.68 55.27 15.06
CA ARG A 123 -6.69 56.37 15.04
C ARG A 123 -6.80 57.32 13.85
N GLN A 124 -7.53 56.95 12.79
CA GLN A 124 -7.84 57.86 11.67
C GLN A 124 -8.93 58.88 12.03
N ASP A 125 -9.77 58.60 13.03
CA ASP A 125 -10.87 59.47 13.45
C ASP A 125 -10.39 60.61 14.36
N GLU A 126 -9.22 60.46 14.98
CA GLU A 126 -8.51 61.54 15.69
C GLU A 126 -7.62 62.33 14.73
N ASN A 127 -7.86 63.64 14.65
CA ASN A 127 -7.18 64.69 13.88
C ASN A 127 -5.66 64.46 13.67
N THR A 128 -5.26 63.75 12.61
CA THR A 128 -3.88 63.26 12.41
C THR A 128 -3.12 64.06 11.34
N ILE A 129 -1.85 64.34 11.62
CA ILE A 129 -0.91 65.08 10.76
C ILE A 129 -0.70 64.29 9.44
N SER A 130 -0.66 64.97 8.30
CA SER A 130 -0.69 64.38 6.93
C SER A 130 0.23 63.16 6.70
N ASN A 131 1.44 63.16 7.26
CA ASN A 131 2.39 62.04 7.15
C ASN A 131 1.95 60.78 7.92
N GLN A 132 1.28 60.92 9.06
CA GLN A 132 0.74 59.77 9.81
C GLN A 132 -0.40 59.09 9.05
N ARG A 133 -1.23 59.88 8.34
CA ARG A 133 -2.34 59.35 7.54
C ARG A 133 -1.88 58.42 6.42
N ILE A 134 -0.78 58.77 5.74
CA ILE A 134 -0.18 57.95 4.68
C ILE A 134 0.38 56.63 5.25
N ILE A 135 1.07 56.68 6.40
CA ILE A 135 1.61 55.49 7.06
C ILE A 135 0.48 54.55 7.49
N ILE A 136 -0.62 55.10 8.03
CA ILE A 136 -1.78 54.31 8.43
C ILE A 136 -2.47 53.70 7.20
N ASP A 137 -2.68 54.44 6.10
CA ASP A 137 -3.27 53.88 4.87
C ASP A 137 -2.41 52.74 4.29
N MET A 138 -1.08 52.91 4.32
CA MET A 138 -0.14 51.88 3.88
C MET A 138 -0.21 50.62 4.76
N MET A 139 -0.34 50.78 6.08
CA MET A 139 -0.52 49.66 7.03
C MET A 139 -1.86 48.94 6.83
N VAL A 140 -2.93 49.68 6.53
CA VAL A 140 -4.25 49.09 6.22
C VAL A 140 -4.19 48.27 4.94
N ARG A 141 -3.59 48.80 3.87
CA ARG A 141 -3.42 48.08 2.60
C ARG A 141 -2.52 46.85 2.72
N THR A 142 -1.40 46.95 3.43
CA THR A 142 -0.53 45.78 3.66
C THR A 142 -1.21 44.74 4.53
N SER A 143 -2.05 45.17 5.47
CA SER A 143 -2.87 44.27 6.28
C SER A 143 -3.89 43.48 5.45
N SER A 144 -4.62 44.16 4.55
CA SER A 144 -5.58 43.48 3.68
C SER A 144 -4.90 42.52 2.69
N VAL A 145 -3.78 42.92 2.11
CA VAL A 145 -2.98 42.05 1.23
C VAL A 145 -2.50 40.81 1.98
N LEU A 146 -1.97 40.97 3.20
CA LEU A 146 -1.52 39.84 4.00
C LEU A 146 -2.69 38.91 4.39
N SER A 147 -3.86 39.46 4.72
CA SER A 147 -5.05 38.66 5.01
C SER A 147 -5.49 37.83 3.81
N ASN A 148 -5.50 38.43 2.60
CA ASN A 148 -5.83 37.71 1.38
C ASN A 148 -4.79 36.64 1.06
N LEU A 149 -3.50 36.92 1.28
CA LEU A 149 -2.43 35.95 1.05
C LEU A 149 -2.53 34.74 1.99
N ILE A 150 -2.97 34.95 3.24
CA ILE A 150 -3.24 33.88 4.21
C ILE A 150 -4.43 33.03 3.75
N ASP A 151 -5.48 33.67 3.22
CA ASP A 151 -6.66 32.99 2.69
C ASP A 151 -6.32 32.18 1.43
N ASP A 152 -5.56 32.74 0.48
CA ASP A 152 -5.09 32.04 -0.72
C ASP A 152 -4.16 30.86 -0.39
N ALA A 153 -3.31 30.99 0.63
CA ALA A 153 -2.48 29.89 1.11
C ALA A 153 -3.29 28.76 1.78
N MET A 154 -4.53 29.04 2.18
CA MET A 154 -5.48 28.06 2.72
C MET A 154 -6.25 27.34 1.60
N ASP A 155 -6.51 28.02 0.50
CA ASP A 155 -7.23 27.51 -0.67
C ASP A 155 -6.36 26.64 -1.60
N ILE A 156 -5.14 26.29 -1.19
CA ILE A 156 -4.38 25.22 -1.83
C ILE A 156 -5.17 23.93 -1.54
N PRO A 157 -5.89 23.37 -2.54
CA PRO A 157 -6.72 22.21 -2.31
C PRO A 157 -5.85 21.08 -1.78
N ASP A 158 -6.40 20.26 -0.88
CA ASP A 158 -5.78 19.03 -0.41
C ASP A 158 -5.20 18.31 -1.64
N LYS A 159 -3.87 18.37 -1.76
CA LYS A 159 -3.14 17.80 -2.90
C LYS A 159 -3.19 16.26 -2.88
N ASP A 160 -3.94 15.70 -1.93
CA ASP A 160 -4.11 14.28 -1.64
C ASP A 160 -5.13 13.59 -2.56
N GLU A 161 -6.02 14.30 -3.27
CA GLU A 161 -7.04 13.63 -4.11
C GLU A 161 -6.85 13.75 -5.63
N GLY A 162 -5.85 14.49 -6.12
CA GLY A 162 -5.60 14.62 -7.57
C GLY A 162 -6.75 15.20 -8.40
N ARG A 163 -7.84 15.64 -7.75
CA ARG A 163 -8.98 16.31 -8.37
C ARG A 163 -8.96 17.77 -7.93
N PHE A 164 -8.61 18.65 -8.87
CA PHE A 164 -8.95 20.06 -8.75
C PHE A 164 -10.42 20.19 -9.18
N PRO A 165 -11.37 20.47 -8.27
CA PRO A 165 -12.74 20.77 -8.69
C PRO A 165 -12.73 22.12 -9.41
N VAL A 166 -12.88 22.08 -10.74
CA VAL A 166 -13.07 23.28 -11.55
C VAL A 166 -14.54 23.66 -11.46
N GLU A 167 -14.89 24.62 -10.61
CA GLU A 167 -16.21 25.23 -10.61
C GLU A 167 -16.31 26.26 -11.75
N MET A 168 -17.12 25.94 -12.77
CA MET A 168 -17.52 26.91 -13.79
C MET A 168 -18.59 27.84 -13.20
N MET A 169 -18.21 29.08 -12.90
CA MET A 169 -19.16 30.15 -12.60
C MET A 169 -19.39 31.03 -13.83
N SER A 170 -20.66 31.36 -14.10
CA SER A 170 -21.02 32.34 -15.11
C SER A 170 -20.64 33.74 -14.62
N PHE A 171 -19.69 34.39 -15.29
CA PHE A 171 -19.38 35.80 -15.05
C PHE A 171 -20.20 36.68 -15.99
N GLN A 172 -20.84 37.71 -15.42
CA GLN A 172 -21.41 38.81 -16.19
C GLN A 172 -20.35 39.91 -16.28
N LEU A 173 -19.83 40.12 -17.49
CA LEU A 173 -19.02 41.29 -17.82
C LEU A 173 -19.95 42.50 -17.98
N HIS A 174 -19.65 43.58 -17.26
CA HIS A 174 -20.22 44.91 -17.48
C HIS A 174 -19.17 45.80 -18.19
#